data_AF-A0A0D6LVP6-F1
#
_entry.id   AF-A0A0D6LVP6-F1
#
_cell.length_a   1.000
_cell.length_b   1.000
_cell.length_c   1.000
_cell.angle_alpha   90.00
_cell.angle_beta   90.00
_cell.angle_gamma   90.00
#
_symmetry.space_group_name_H-M   'P 1'
#
loop_
_entity.id
_entity.type
_entity.pdbx_description
1 polymer ?
#
loop_
_entity_poly.entity_id
_entity_poly.type
_entity_poly.pdbx_seq_one_letter_code
_entity_poly.pdbx_strand_id
1 'polypeptide(L)'
;MQKALVVEHYIKKFFLQNAQGDDWWNSLDQALEGSKEGPNGGSLKMWYIGRQWTRQMGFPLVTVKTLNSTTVKVWQQRYKWDILLHYQTGKEIFGSKWLKREEPLYLNIGEGEKAVVVNVDRSGYFRQNYDPRGWQNILKQFKEDHEAVAEEVQDEKVLAEFSELH
;
A
#
# COMPACT_ATOMS: atom_id res chain seq x y z
N MET A 1 -15.76 -15.98 1.68
CA MET A 1 -16.09 -16.69 2.94
C MET A 1 -15.50 -16.03 4.18
N GLN A 2 -14.17 -15.83 4.32
CA GLN A 2 -13.58 -15.26 5.55
C GLN A 2 -14.11 -13.89 6.00
N LYS A 3 -14.40 -12.95 5.08
CA LYS A 3 -14.89 -11.60 5.45
C LYS A 3 -16.23 -11.60 6.20
N ALA A 4 -17.16 -12.48 5.81
CA ALA A 4 -18.48 -12.57 6.44
C ALA A 4 -18.39 -13.15 7.87
N LEU A 5 -17.48 -14.10 8.08
CA LEU A 5 -17.27 -14.77 9.38
C LEU A 5 -16.78 -13.79 10.46
N VAL A 6 -15.91 -12.84 10.11
CA VAL A 6 -15.36 -11.88 11.08
C VAL A 6 -16.41 -10.88 11.56
N VAL A 7 -17.20 -10.32 10.65
CA VAL A 7 -18.26 -9.35 10.98
C VAL A 7 -19.32 -10.02 11.85
N GLU A 8 -19.72 -11.23 11.48
CA GLU A 8 -20.68 -12.02 12.27
C GLU A 8 -20.14 -12.34 13.67
N HIS A 9 -18.87 -12.75 13.79
CA HIS A 9 -18.22 -12.99 15.08
C HIS A 9 -18.26 -11.75 15.98
N TYR A 10 -17.89 -10.58 15.45
CA TYR A 10 -17.93 -9.32 16.18
C TYR A 10 -19.34 -8.96 16.64
N ILE A 11 -20.33 -9.00 15.73
CA ILE A 11 -21.71 -8.65 16.05
C ILE A 11 -22.28 -9.57 17.13
N LYS A 12 -22.04 -10.89 17.02
CA LYS A 12 -22.49 -11.87 18.04
C LYS A 12 -21.83 -11.63 19.39
N LYS A 13 -20.52 -11.34 19.41
CA LYS A 13 -19.75 -11.10 20.63
C LYS A 13 -20.22 -9.88 21.42
N PHE A 14 -20.61 -8.81 20.71
CA PHE A 14 -21.06 -7.56 21.31
C PHE A 14 -22.58 -7.34 21.22
N PHE A 15 -23.35 -8.40 20.96
CA PHE A 15 -24.81 -8.31 20.91
C PHE A 15 -25.37 -7.78 22.24
N LEU A 16 -26.16 -6.71 22.16
CA LEU A 16 -26.74 -6.00 23.32
C LEU A 16 -25.72 -5.40 24.30
N GLN A 17 -24.47 -5.23 23.87
CA GLN A 17 -23.38 -4.63 24.66
C GLN A 17 -22.73 -3.47 23.90
N ASN A 18 -21.88 -2.71 24.60
CA ASN A 18 -21.07 -1.66 23.99
C ASN A 18 -19.71 -2.20 23.54
N ALA A 19 -19.11 -1.54 22.56
CA ALA A 19 -17.77 -1.86 22.07
C ALA A 19 -16.93 -0.58 21.88
N GLN A 20 -15.62 -0.71 21.98
CA GLN A 20 -14.63 0.35 21.75
C GLN A 20 -13.82 0.08 20.48
N GLY A 21 -13.03 1.07 20.03
CA GLY A 21 -12.27 0.94 18.78
C GLY A 21 -11.32 -0.27 18.72
N ASP A 22 -10.75 -0.68 19.86
CA ASP A 22 -9.84 -1.84 19.91
C ASP A 22 -10.59 -3.18 19.85
N ASP A 23 -11.86 -3.23 20.24
CA ASP A 23 -12.67 -4.45 20.28
C ASP A 23 -12.92 -5.03 18.88
N TRP A 24 -13.08 -4.15 17.89
CA TRP A 24 -13.19 -4.53 16.49
C TRP A 24 -11.93 -5.27 16.04
N TRP A 25 -10.77 -4.66 16.22
CA TRP A 25 -9.52 -5.24 15.76
C TRP A 25 -9.14 -6.54 16.49
N ASN A 26 -9.42 -6.61 17.80
CA ASN A 26 -9.23 -7.84 18.57
C ASN A 26 -10.14 -8.97 18.08
N SER A 27 -11.36 -8.65 17.66
CA SER A 27 -12.28 -9.65 17.11
C SER A 27 -11.85 -10.14 15.73
N LEU A 28 -11.18 -9.29 14.94
CA LEU A 28 -10.51 -9.70 13.71
C LEU A 28 -9.41 -10.72 14.00
N ASP A 29 -8.53 -10.44 14.96
CA ASP A 29 -7.44 -11.34 15.33
C ASP A 29 -7.92 -12.70 15.88
N GLN A 30 -9.12 -12.75 16.47
CA GLN A 30 -9.72 -13.99 16.96
C GLN A 30 -10.39 -14.81 15.85
N ALA A 31 -11.01 -14.15 14.86
CA ALA A 31 -11.76 -14.81 13.79
C ALA A 31 -10.91 -15.17 12.56
N LEU A 32 -9.74 -14.56 12.41
CA LEU A 32 -8.81 -14.87 11.32
C LEU A 32 -8.00 -16.13 11.66
N GLU A 33 -8.34 -17.24 11.00
CA GLU A 33 -7.55 -18.46 11.02
C GLU A 33 -6.34 -18.34 10.08
N GLY A 34 -5.16 -18.71 10.57
CA GLY A 34 -3.90 -18.65 9.82
C GLY A 34 -3.09 -17.38 10.08
N SER A 35 -1.80 -17.57 10.38
CA SER A 35 -0.89 -16.45 10.62
C SER A 35 -0.28 -15.99 9.29
N LYS A 36 -0.70 -14.83 8.80
CA LYS A 36 0.09 -14.08 7.80
C LYS A 36 1.28 -13.42 8.48
N GLU A 37 2.34 -13.16 7.73
CA GLU A 37 3.49 -12.43 8.24
C GLU A 37 3.15 -10.94 8.38
N GLY A 38 3.38 -10.39 9.57
CA GLY A 38 3.26 -8.97 9.88
C GLY A 38 4.54 -8.19 9.57
N PRO A 39 4.54 -6.86 9.77
CA PRO A 39 5.66 -6.00 9.40
C PRO A 39 6.97 -6.32 10.12
N ASN A 40 6.93 -7.01 11.27
CA ASN A 40 8.11 -7.33 12.09
C ASN A 40 8.54 -8.81 11.96
N GLY A 41 8.08 -9.53 10.93
CA GLY A 41 8.39 -10.96 10.72
C GLY A 41 7.62 -11.93 11.62
N GLY A 42 6.84 -11.41 12.57
CA GLY A 42 5.92 -12.19 13.40
C GLY A 42 4.54 -12.38 12.77
N SER A 43 3.61 -12.95 13.53
CA SER A 43 2.21 -13.05 13.12
C SER A 43 1.59 -11.66 12.94
N LEU A 44 0.89 -11.45 11.83
CA LEU A 44 0.11 -10.24 11.58
C LEU A 44 -0.98 -10.11 12.65
N LYS A 45 -0.98 -8.95 13.31
CA LYS A 45 -2.01 -8.57 14.28
C LYS A 45 -2.78 -7.36 13.78
N MET A 46 -4.07 -7.53 13.56
CA MET A 46 -4.99 -6.49 13.11
C MET A 46 -5.15 -5.39 14.14
N TRP A 47 -5.12 -5.71 15.45
CA TRP A 47 -5.10 -4.68 16.50
C TRP A 47 -3.90 -3.74 16.36
N TYR A 48 -2.72 -4.27 16.01
CA TYR A 48 -1.51 -3.47 15.86
C TYR A 48 -1.62 -2.55 14.64
N ILE A 49 -1.99 -3.09 13.47
CA ILE A 49 -2.11 -2.30 12.23
C ILE A 49 -3.28 -1.33 12.29
N GLY A 50 -4.48 -1.81 12.61
CA GLY A 50 -5.71 -1.01 12.58
C GLY A 50 -5.70 0.14 13.57
N ARG A 51 -5.06 -0.03 14.73
CA ARG A 51 -4.85 1.06 15.71
C ARG A 51 -4.00 2.19 15.16
N GLN A 52 -2.99 1.89 14.33
CA GLN A 52 -2.18 2.94 13.69
C GLN A 52 -3.03 3.79 12.76
N TRP A 53 -3.89 3.18 11.96
CA TRP A 53 -4.72 3.86 10.95
C TRP A 53 -5.91 4.62 11.54
N THR A 54 -6.38 4.24 12.74
CA THR A 54 -7.57 4.86 13.36
C THR A 54 -7.25 5.94 14.39
N ARG A 55 -6.02 6.00 14.91
CA ARG A 55 -5.63 6.92 15.99
C ARG A 55 -4.70 8.06 15.58
N GLN A 56 -4.23 8.07 14.34
CA GLN A 56 -3.32 9.09 13.83
C GLN A 56 -4.05 9.96 12.81
N MET A 57 -3.88 11.28 12.88
CA MET A 57 -4.42 12.18 11.86
C MET A 57 -3.57 12.16 10.59
N GLY A 58 -4.23 12.34 9.44
CA GLY A 58 -3.57 12.39 8.14
C GLY A 58 -3.37 11.01 7.53
N PHE A 59 -2.45 10.94 6.56
CA PHE A 59 -2.13 9.73 5.81
C PHE A 59 -0.72 9.88 5.20
N PRO A 60 -0.02 8.77 4.90
CA PRO A 60 1.37 8.83 4.50
C PRO A 60 1.51 9.28 3.04
N LEU A 61 2.60 9.99 2.76
CA LEU A 61 3.11 10.16 1.40
C LEU A 61 4.21 9.13 1.18
N VAL A 62 3.92 8.13 0.35
CA VAL A 62 4.87 7.10 -0.08
C VAL A 62 5.62 7.60 -1.30
N THR A 63 6.93 7.77 -1.17
CA THR A 63 7.80 8.22 -2.26
C THR A 63 8.61 7.06 -2.80
N VAL A 64 8.66 6.94 -4.12
CA VAL A 64 9.46 5.96 -4.85
C VAL A 64 10.56 6.70 -5.61
N LYS A 65 11.81 6.29 -5.41
CA LYS A 65 12.98 6.86 -6.10
C LYS A 65 13.76 5.78 -6.81
N THR A 66 14.10 6.04 -8.05
CA THR A 66 14.98 5.18 -8.84
C THR A 66 16.42 5.35 -8.36
N LEU A 67 17.05 4.28 -7.87
CA LEU A 67 18.47 4.33 -7.48
C LEU A 67 19.39 3.96 -8.64
N ASN A 68 19.01 2.92 -9.38
CA ASN A 68 19.74 2.40 -10.53
C ASN A 68 18.76 1.63 -11.45
N SER A 69 19.27 0.93 -12.45
CA SER A 69 18.45 0.20 -13.42
C SER A 69 17.65 -0.97 -12.85
N THR A 70 17.98 -1.46 -11.65
CA THR A 70 17.34 -2.67 -11.08
C THR A 70 16.71 -2.44 -9.71
N THR A 71 16.95 -1.30 -9.07
CA THR A 71 16.57 -1.05 -7.68
C THR A 71 15.88 0.29 -7.52
N VAL A 72 14.72 0.25 -6.87
CA VAL A 72 14.02 1.45 -6.39
C VAL A 72 13.99 1.48 -4.86
N LYS A 73 14.08 2.70 -4.31
CA LYS A 73 13.92 2.98 -2.87
C LYS A 73 12.53 3.52 -2.64
N VAL A 74 11.82 2.96 -1.66
CA VAL A 74 10.49 3.39 -1.24
C VAL A 74 10.53 3.80 0.22
N TRP A 75 9.98 4.97 0.56
CA TRP A 75 9.90 5.44 1.95
C TRP A 75 8.69 6.35 2.17
N GLN A 76 8.43 6.67 3.43
CA GLN A 76 7.30 7.49 3.85
C GLN A 76 7.76 8.87 4.33
N GLN A 77 6.97 9.91 4.04
CA GLN A 77 7.21 11.28 4.49
C GLN A 77 6.07 11.81 5.35
N ARG A 78 6.41 12.73 6.27
CA ARG A 78 5.53 13.44 7.21
C ARG A 78 4.84 12.54 8.23
N TYR A 79 3.94 11.68 7.77
CA TYR A 79 3.21 10.73 8.59
C TYR A 79 3.62 9.30 8.18
N LYS A 80 3.72 8.37 9.14
CA LYS A 80 4.34 7.04 8.93
C LYS A 80 3.49 5.92 9.52
N TRP A 81 3.22 4.88 8.73
CA TRP A 81 2.52 3.64 9.12
C TRP A 81 3.28 2.39 8.71
N ASP A 82 2.94 1.24 9.29
CA ASP A 82 3.34 -0.01 8.68
C ASP A 82 2.33 -0.32 7.56
N ILE A 83 2.79 -0.31 6.30
CA ILE A 83 1.94 -0.40 5.11
C ILE A 83 2.25 -1.70 4.38
N LEU A 84 1.22 -2.50 4.07
CA LEU A 84 1.36 -3.60 3.13
C LEU A 84 1.34 -3.00 1.71
N LEU A 85 2.52 -2.83 1.12
CA LEU A 85 2.72 -2.18 -0.16
C LEU A 85 2.53 -3.21 -1.28
N HIS A 86 1.46 -3.04 -2.05
CA HIS A 86 1.26 -3.74 -3.32
C HIS A 86 2.00 -2.98 -4.43
N TYR A 87 2.73 -3.70 -5.29
CA TYR A 87 3.48 -3.07 -6.37
C TYR A 87 3.54 -3.92 -7.64
N GLN A 88 3.65 -3.23 -8.76
CA GLN A 88 3.75 -3.77 -10.11
C GLN A 88 5.01 -3.21 -10.78
N THR A 89 5.68 -4.04 -11.60
CA THR A 89 6.78 -3.60 -12.47
C THR A 89 6.52 -4.04 -13.90
N GLY A 90 6.50 -3.09 -14.84
CA GLY A 90 6.03 -3.37 -16.20
C GLY A 90 4.59 -3.89 -16.17
N LYS A 91 4.32 -5.03 -16.80
CA LYS A 91 3.01 -5.71 -16.80
C LYS A 91 2.85 -6.75 -15.69
N GLU A 92 3.91 -7.04 -14.95
CA GLU A 92 3.94 -8.12 -13.97
C GLU A 92 3.58 -7.59 -12.58
N ILE A 93 2.51 -8.15 -12.00
CA ILE A 93 2.14 -7.91 -10.60
C ILE A 93 3.09 -8.75 -9.73
N PHE A 94 4.05 -8.11 -9.07
CA PHE A 94 5.14 -8.79 -8.37
C PHE A 94 4.80 -9.18 -6.92
N GLY A 95 3.68 -8.69 -6.36
CA GLY A 95 3.19 -9.08 -5.04
C GLY A 95 3.15 -7.94 -4.02
N SER A 96 3.38 -8.28 -2.75
CA SER A 96 3.23 -7.36 -1.61
C SER A 96 4.42 -7.44 -0.66
N LYS A 97 4.88 -6.29 -0.16
CA LYS A 97 5.91 -6.22 0.90
C LYS A 97 5.53 -5.21 1.96
N TRP A 98 5.94 -5.45 3.20
CA TRP A 98 5.77 -4.48 4.27
C TRP A 98 6.76 -3.31 4.10
N LEU A 99 6.22 -2.10 3.95
CA LEU A 99 6.94 -0.86 4.13
C LEU A 99 6.78 -0.43 5.59
N LYS A 100 7.85 -0.59 6.38
CA LYS A 100 7.83 -0.23 7.79
C LYS A 100 7.91 1.29 7.97
N ARG A 101 7.51 1.77 9.14
CA ARG A 101 7.48 3.21 9.48
C ARG A 101 8.84 3.91 9.32
N GLU A 102 9.86 3.37 9.95
CA GLU A 102 11.15 4.07 10.11
C GLU A 102 12.22 3.59 9.13
N GLU A 103 11.92 2.59 8.30
CA GLU A 103 12.89 1.94 7.43
C GLU A 103 12.48 2.10 5.96
N PRO A 104 13.39 2.57 5.08
CA PRO A 104 13.12 2.53 3.65
C PRO A 104 13.09 1.08 3.16
N LEU A 105 12.18 0.79 2.24
CA LEU A 105 12.09 -0.47 1.53
C LEU A 105 12.86 -0.36 0.21
N TYR A 106 13.68 -1.37 -0.10
CA TYR A 106 14.36 -1.47 -1.39
C TYR A 106 13.72 -2.60 -2.19
N LEU A 107 13.23 -2.27 -3.38
CA LEU A 107 12.62 -3.23 -4.29
C LEU A 107 13.55 -3.48 -5.46
N ASN A 108 13.84 -4.75 -5.73
CA ASN A 108 14.48 -5.17 -6.96
C ASN A 108 13.39 -5.36 -8.03
N ILE A 109 13.53 -4.66 -9.15
CA ILE A 109 12.53 -4.56 -10.23
C ILE A 109 12.93 -5.35 -11.48
N GLY A 110 13.99 -6.16 -11.37
CA GLY A 110 14.60 -6.89 -12.48
C GLY A 110 15.46 -5.99 -13.36
N GLU A 111 15.98 -6.56 -14.45
CA GLU A 111 16.76 -5.80 -15.44
C GLU A 111 15.86 -4.98 -16.37
N GLY A 112 16.39 -3.83 -16.80
CA GLY A 112 15.73 -2.91 -17.72
C GLY A 112 15.02 -1.75 -17.04
N GLU A 113 14.87 -0.63 -17.76
CA GLU A 113 14.09 0.51 -17.29
C GLU A 113 12.59 0.19 -17.40
N LYS A 114 12.02 -0.29 -16.29
CA LYS A 114 10.59 -0.60 -16.17
C LYS A 114 9.88 0.47 -15.34
N ALA A 115 8.60 0.71 -15.63
CA ALA A 115 7.78 1.49 -14.72
C ALA A 115 7.50 0.67 -13.46
N VAL A 116 7.54 1.34 -12.32
CA VAL A 116 7.18 0.74 -11.03
C VAL A 116 6.01 1.53 -10.50
N VAL A 117 4.89 0.85 -10.29
CA VAL A 117 3.68 1.46 -9.73
C VAL A 117 3.43 0.83 -8.38
N VAL A 118 3.32 1.66 -7.35
CA VAL A 118 2.85 1.25 -6.02
C VAL A 118 1.37 1.54 -5.87
N ASN A 119 0.73 0.88 -4.90
CA ASN A 119 -0.71 1.00 -4.63
C ASN A 119 -1.60 0.57 -5.79
N VAL A 120 -1.25 -0.54 -6.43
CA VAL A 120 -2.09 -1.16 -7.47
C VAL A 120 -3.50 -1.40 -6.90
N ASP A 121 -4.52 -1.07 -7.70
CA ASP A 121 -5.96 -1.12 -7.37
C ASP A 121 -6.39 -0.25 -6.16
N ARG A 122 -5.64 0.81 -5.86
CA ARG A 122 -5.83 1.71 -4.69
C ARG A 122 -6.12 0.97 -3.39
N SER A 123 -5.49 -0.20 -3.22
CA SER A 123 -5.75 -1.12 -2.11
C SER A 123 -5.30 -0.59 -0.74
N GLY A 124 -4.41 0.41 -0.72
CA GLY A 124 -3.92 1.10 0.47
C GLY A 124 -4.35 2.56 0.54
N TYR A 125 -4.54 3.05 1.77
CA TYR A 125 -4.92 4.43 2.06
C TYR A 125 -3.68 5.34 2.21
N PHE A 126 -3.07 5.72 1.09
CA PHE A 126 -1.91 6.63 1.06
C PHE A 126 -1.78 7.37 -0.27
N ARG A 127 -1.04 8.48 -0.27
CA ARG A 127 -0.62 9.15 -1.51
C ARG A 127 0.71 8.58 -1.96
N GLN A 128 0.90 8.49 -3.26
CA GLN A 128 2.16 8.07 -3.88
C GLN A 128 2.80 9.20 -4.66
N ASN A 129 4.13 9.22 -4.69
CA ASN A 129 4.91 10.11 -5.53
C ASN A 129 6.13 9.36 -6.07
N TYR A 130 6.59 9.77 -7.25
CA TYR A 130 7.74 9.20 -7.94
C TYR A 130 8.77 10.30 -8.19
N ASP A 131 10.04 9.91 -8.31
CA ASP A 131 11.06 10.83 -8.83
C ASP A 131 10.83 11.10 -10.35
N PRO A 132 11.43 12.15 -10.93
CA PRO A 132 11.20 12.49 -12.34
C PRO A 132 11.42 11.32 -13.30
N ARG A 133 12.43 10.48 -13.03
CA ARG A 133 12.71 9.27 -13.83
C ARG A 133 11.60 8.22 -13.68
N GLY A 134 11.12 7.97 -12.46
CA GLY A 134 9.98 7.09 -12.21
C GLY A 134 8.72 7.55 -12.95
N TRP A 135 8.39 8.85 -12.87
CA TRP A 135 7.28 9.44 -13.62
C TRP A 135 7.44 9.28 -15.13
N GLN A 136 8.64 9.53 -15.68
CA GLN A 136 8.91 9.32 -17.11
C GLN A 136 8.71 7.85 -17.54
N ASN A 137 9.15 6.89 -16.72
CA ASN A 137 8.96 5.47 -17.01
C ASN A 137 7.47 5.08 -17.01
N ILE A 138 6.70 5.58 -16.04
CA ILE A 138 5.25 5.37 -15.96
C ILE A 138 4.55 5.97 -17.19
N LEU A 139 4.88 7.21 -17.55
CA LEU A 139 4.34 7.88 -18.72
C LEU A 139 4.66 7.15 -20.02
N LYS A 140 5.88 6.62 -20.15
CA LYS A 140 6.29 5.82 -21.31
C LYS A 140 5.46 4.55 -21.41
N GLN A 141 5.31 3.80 -20.31
CA GLN A 141 4.51 2.58 -20.29
C GLN A 141 3.05 2.87 -20.66
N PHE A 142 2.46 3.94 -20.12
CA PHE A 142 1.09 4.34 -20.43
C PHE A 142 0.88 4.67 -21.93
N LYS A 143 1.85 5.33 -22.57
CA LYS A 143 1.79 5.63 -24.02
C LYS A 143 1.89 4.39 -24.91
N GLU A 144 2.70 3.42 -24.49
CA GLU A 144 2.93 2.19 -25.26
C GLU A 144 1.81 1.17 -25.06
N ASP A 145 1.26 1.08 -23.86
CA ASP A 145 0.15 0.19 -23.51
C ASP A 145 -0.60 0.76 -22.29
N HIS A 146 -1.72 1.42 -22.56
CA HIS A 146 -2.55 2.03 -21.52
C HIS A 146 -3.14 0.96 -20.60
N GLU A 147 -3.56 -0.20 -21.12
CA GLU A 147 -4.11 -1.32 -20.32
C GLU A 147 -3.07 -1.95 -19.36
N ALA A 148 -1.78 -1.77 -19.64
CA ALA A 148 -0.70 -2.29 -18.81
C ALA A 148 -0.42 -1.45 -17.55
N VAL A 149 -0.98 -0.26 -17.43
CA VAL A 149 -0.88 0.56 -16.22
C VAL A 149 -2.24 0.54 -15.54
N ALA A 150 -2.28 0.22 -14.23
CA ALA A 150 -3.52 0.25 -13.46
C ALA A 150 -4.33 1.52 -13.80
N GLU A 151 -5.62 1.32 -14.12
CA GLU A 151 -6.56 2.33 -14.66
C GLU A 151 -6.53 3.66 -13.86
N GLU A 152 -6.14 3.56 -12.61
CA GLU A 152 -6.11 4.62 -11.61
C GLU A 152 -4.92 5.58 -11.70
N VAL A 153 -3.82 5.17 -12.36
CA VAL A 153 -2.69 6.06 -12.70
C VAL A 153 -3.02 6.87 -13.96
N GLN A 154 -4.03 6.44 -14.72
CA GLN A 154 -4.51 7.09 -15.93
C GLN A 154 -5.46 8.27 -15.63
N ASP A 155 -5.81 8.48 -14.36
CA ASP A 155 -6.68 9.56 -13.92
C ASP A 155 -6.02 10.92 -14.24
N GLU A 156 -6.63 11.66 -15.17
CA GLU A 156 -6.11 12.87 -15.83
C GLU A 156 -5.65 13.97 -14.85
N LYS A 157 -6.18 13.95 -13.62
CA LYS A 157 -5.78 14.84 -12.52
C LYS A 157 -4.37 14.58 -11.99
N VAL A 158 -3.90 13.34 -11.98
CA VAL A 158 -2.53 12.99 -11.54
C VAL A 158 -1.49 13.51 -12.53
N LEU A 159 -1.84 13.51 -13.83
CA LEU A 159 -1.02 14.08 -14.89
C LEU A 159 -1.07 15.63 -14.88
N ALA A 160 -2.22 16.21 -14.55
CA ALA A 160 -2.39 17.67 -14.45
C ALA A 160 -1.56 18.29 -13.31
N GLU A 161 -1.49 17.65 -12.13
CA GLU A 161 -0.63 18.10 -11.03
C GLU A 161 0.86 18.16 -11.44
N PHE A 162 1.28 17.36 -12.42
CA PHE A 162 2.65 17.39 -12.96
C PHE A 162 2.88 18.56 -13.93
N SER A 163 1.85 18.98 -14.66
CA SER A 163 1.94 20.10 -15.61
C SER A 163 2.03 21.48 -14.93
N GLU A 164 1.57 21.60 -13.69
CA GLU A 164 1.60 22.85 -12.91
C GLU A 164 2.90 23.04 -12.11
N LEU A 165 3.78 22.04 -12.08
CA LEU A 165 5.06 22.09 -11.35
C LEU A 165 6.26 22.57 -12.20
N HIS A 166 6.04 22.94 -13.47
CA HIS A 166 7.03 23.51 -14.41
C HIS A 166 6.45 24.74 -15.12
#